data_AF-A0A4Y9S6S1-F1
#
_entry.id   AF-A0A4Y9S6S1-F1
#
_cell.length_a   1.000
_cell.length_b   1.000
_cell.length_c   1.000
_cell.angle_alpha   90.00
_cell.angle_beta   90.00
_cell.angle_gamma   90.00
#
_symmetry.space_group_name_H-M   'P 1'
#
loop_
_entity.id
_entity.type
_entity.pdbx_description
1 polymer ?
#
loop_
_entity_poly.entity_id
_entity_poly.type
_entity_poly.pdbx_seq_one_letter_code
_entity_poly.pdbx_strand_id
1 'polypeptide(L)' 'MLKKADLTYRLGQAISNLGLTLQQAADCIDMPAPWLSDLLLGKFRHISRGQIATSLARLQVSQT' A
#
# COMPACT_ATOMS: atom_id res chain seq x y z
N MET A 1 18.39 -4.29 -0.58
CA MET A 1 17.34 -3.72 -1.47
C MET A 1 16.01 -4.39 -1.14
N LEU A 2 14.97 -3.64 -0.78
CA LEU A 2 13.65 -4.22 -0.54
C LEU A 2 13.04 -4.69 -1.87
N LYS A 3 12.47 -5.91 -1.89
CA LYS A 3 11.76 -6.47 -3.05
C LYS A 3 10.32 -5.93 -3.05
N LYS A 4 9.65 -5.91 -4.21
CA LYS A 4 8.24 -5.45 -4.31
C LYS A 4 7.32 -6.17 -3.32
N ALA A 5 7.48 -7.48 -3.19
CA ALA A 5 6.73 -8.30 -2.24
C ALA A 5 6.90 -7.87 -0.77
N ASP A 6 8.12 -7.47 -0.38
CA ASP A 6 8.38 -7.00 0.99
C ASP A 6 7.69 -5.66 1.26
N LEU A 7 7.78 -4.72 0.32
CA LEU A 7 7.09 -3.44 0.43
C LEU A 7 5.57 -3.60 0.47
N THR A 8 5.02 -4.50 -0.34
CA THR A 8 3.60 -4.84 -0.32
C THR A 8 3.17 -5.49 0.99
N TYR A 9 3.99 -6.39 1.55
CA TYR A 9 3.72 -6.97 2.86
C TYR A 9 3.68 -5.89 3.95
N ARG A 10 4.66 -4.98 3.96
CA ARG A 10 4.71 -3.85 4.90
C ARG A 10 3.53 -2.88 4.71
N LEU A 11 3.06 -2.70 3.48
CA LEU A 11 1.86 -1.93 3.17
C LEU A 11 0.62 -2.56 3.79
N GLY A 12 0.43 -3.88 3.62
CA GLY A 12 -0.67 -4.61 4.25
C GLY A 12 -0.62 -4.53 5.78
N GLN A 13 0.55 -4.71 6.37
CA GLN A 13 0.75 -4.54 7.82
C GLN A 13 0.40 -3.13 8.30
N ALA A 14 0.81 -2.08 7.56
CA ALA A 14 0.48 -0.71 7.91
C ALA A 14 -1.04 -0.46 7.89
N ILE A 15 -1.72 -0.94 6.85
CA ILE A 15 -3.19 -0.84 6.73
C ILE A 15 -3.88 -1.54 7.90
N SER A 16 -3.47 -2.78 8.21
CA SER A 16 -4.01 -3.55 9.34
C SER A 16 -3.76 -2.88 10.69
N ASN A 17 -2.55 -2.36 10.93
CA ASN A 17 -2.19 -1.68 12.17
C ASN A 17 -2.97 -0.38 12.38
N LEU A 18 -3.32 0.30 11.29
CA LEU A 18 -4.14 1.52 11.32
C LEU A 18 -5.65 1.21 11.45
N GLY A 19 -6.06 -0.07 11.39
CA GLY A 19 -7.47 -0.45 11.39
C GLY A 19 -8.25 0.07 10.18
N LEU A 20 -7.56 0.43 9.10
CA LEU A 20 -8.19 0.99 7.91
C LEU A 20 -8.86 -0.10 7.08
N THR A 21 -10.05 0.19 6.58
CA THR A 21 -10.63 -0.61 5.51
C THR A 21 -9.83 -0.44 4.22
N LEU A 22 -9.95 -1.40 3.31
CA LEU A 22 -9.28 -1.34 2.01
C LEU A 22 -9.59 -0.04 1.25
N GLN A 23 -10.82 0.45 1.35
CA GLN A 23 -11.25 1.69 0.69
C GLN A 23 -10.59 2.92 1.31
N GLN A 24 -10.60 3.04 2.65
CA GLN A 24 -9.92 4.15 3.34
C GLN A 24 -8.41 4.16 3.08
N ALA A 25 -7.78 2.98 3.08
CA ALA A 25 -6.36 2.87 2.75
C ALA A 25 -6.07 3.30 1.30
N ALA A 26 -6.97 2.96 0.37
CA ALA A 26 -6.88 3.34 -1.03
C ALA A 26 -7.01 4.87 -1.19
N ASP A 27 -7.94 5.50 -0.45
CA ASP A 27 -8.08 6.96 -0.38
C ASP A 27 -6.81 7.63 0.18
N CYS A 28 -6.20 7.09 1.24
CA CYS A 28 -4.97 7.64 1.82
C CYS A 28 -3.76 7.62 0.86
N ILE A 29 -3.70 6.63 -0.03
CA ILE A 29 -2.59 6.49 -0.98
C ILE A 29 -2.93 7.02 -2.38
N ASP A 30 -4.13 7.59 -2.56
CA ASP A 30 -4.65 8.10 -3.83
C ASP A 30 -4.62 7.04 -4.94
N MET A 31 -5.09 5.83 -4.62
CA MET A 31 -5.19 4.70 -5.56
C MET A 31 -6.58 4.06 -5.49
N PRO A 32 -7.03 3.38 -6.56
CA PRO A 32 -8.29 2.64 -6.51
C PRO A 32 -8.22 1.44 -5.55
N ALA A 33 -9.28 1.20 -4.77
CA ALA A 33 -9.36 0.04 -3.87
C ALA A 33 -9.19 -1.34 -4.57
N PRO A 34 -9.74 -1.59 -5.77
CA PRO A 34 -9.49 -2.84 -6.50
C PRO A 34 -8.02 -3.02 -6.86
N TRP A 35 -7.34 -1.92 -7.18
CA TRP A 35 -5.91 -1.94 -7.50
C TRP A 35 -5.08 -2.23 -6.24
N LEU A 36 -5.45 -1.66 -5.09
CA LEU A 36 -4.81 -1.95 -3.81
C LEU A 36 -5.01 -3.42 -3.40
N SER A 37 -6.21 -3.98 -3.65
CA SER A 37 -6.48 -5.41 -3.45
C SER A 37 -5.53 -6.28 -4.27
N ASP A 38 -5.44 -6.01 -5.58
CA ASP A 38 -4.55 -6.75 -6.47
C ASP A 38 -3.08 -6.62 -6.05
N LEU A 39 -2.66 -5.44 -5.61
CA LEU A 39 -1.32 -5.22 -5.08
C LEU A 39 -1.05 -6.10 -3.84
N LEU A 40 -1.97 -6.11 -2.87
CA LEU A 40 -1.85 -6.91 -1.63
C LEU A 40 -1.87 -8.42 -1.90
N LEU A 41 -2.52 -8.85 -2.98
CA LEU A 41 -2.50 -10.23 -3.47
C LEU A 41 -1.22 -10.57 -4.26
N GLY A 42 -0.27 -9.64 -4.36
CA GLY A 42 1.01 -9.85 -5.07
C GLY A 42 0.93 -9.68 -6.59
N LYS A 43 -0.18 -9.14 -7.12
CA LYS A 43 -0.30 -8.82 -8.55
C LYS A 43 0.29 -7.44 -8.82
N PHE A 44 1.59 -7.40 -9.12
CA PHE A 44 2.34 -6.16 -9.38
C PHE A 44 2.12 -5.56 -10.78
N ARG A 45 0.87 -5.47 -11.26
CA ARG A 45 0.60 -4.96 -12.61
C ARG A 45 0.90 -3.46 -12.70
N HIS A 46 1.83 -3.10 -13.59
CA HIS A 46 2.18 -1.71 -13.95
C HIS A 46 2.57 -0.81 -12.76
N ILE A 47 3.13 -1.39 -11.69
CA ILE A 47 3.63 -0.63 -10.55
C ILE A 47 5.15 -0.78 -10.37
N SER A 48 5.80 0.37 -10.21
CA SER A 48 7.21 0.43 -9.82
C SER A 48 7.40 0.19 -8.32
N ARG A 49 8.58 -0.28 -7.92
CA ARG A 49 8.96 -0.38 -6.50
C ARG A 49 8.86 0.98 -5.79
N GLY A 50 9.22 2.07 -6.48
CA GLY A 50 9.17 3.43 -5.95
C GLY A 50 7.75 3.84 -5.56
N GLN A 51 6.77 3.56 -6.42
CA GLN A 51 5.36 3.83 -6.12
C GLN A 51 4.87 3.10 -4.88
N ILE A 52 5.21 1.80 -4.69
CA ILE A 52 4.82 1.06 -3.46
C ILE A 52 5.44 1.71 -2.23
N ALA A 53 6.70 2.13 -2.31
CA ALA A 53 7.37 2.82 -1.22
C ALA A 53 6.73 4.19 -0.91
N THR A 54 6.33 4.94 -1.94
CA THR A 54 5.61 6.22 -1.78
C THR A 54 4.25 6.00 -1.13
N SER A 55 3.48 4.98 -1.54
CA SER A 55 2.19 4.64 -0.91
C SER A 55 2.37 4.27 0.57
N LEU A 56 3.41 3.48 0.88
CA LEU A 56 3.76 3.15 2.26
C LEU A 56 4.11 4.39 3.09
N ALA A 57 4.90 5.32 2.52
CA ALA A 57 5.25 6.57 3.19
C ALA A 57 4.01 7.44 3.46
N ARG A 58 3.07 7.53 2.51
CA ARG A 58 1.82 8.29 2.70
C ARG A 58 1.00 7.75 3.87
N LEU A 59 0.86 6.43 4.00
CA LEU A 59 0.15 5.80 5.12
C LEU A 59 0.84 6.03 6.48
N GLN A 60 2.16 6.19 6.50
CA GLN A 60 2.91 6.47 7.73
C GLN A 60 2.84 7.95 8.14
N VAL A 61 2.72 8.87 7.18
CA VAL A 61 2.67 10.32 7.43
C VAL A 61 1.27 10.78 7.86
N SER A 62 0.19 10.08 7.50
CA SER A 62 -1.17 10.39 7.99
C SER A 62 -1.39 10.22 9.51
N GLN A 63 -0.32 10.07 10.30
CA GLN A 63 -0.32 10.01 11.78
C GLN A 63 0.14 11.31 12.47
N THR A 64 0.46 12.39 11.74
CA THR A 64 0.74 13.71 12.35
C THR A 64 -0.47 14.62 12.36
#